data_AF-A0A0C9X638-F1
#
_entry.id   AF-A0A0C9X638-F1
#
_cell.length_a   1.000
_cell.length_b   1.000
_cell.length_c   1.000
_cell.angle_alpha   90.00
_cell.angle_beta   90.00
_cell.angle_gamma   90.00
#
_symmetry.space_group_name_H-M   'P 1'
#
loop_
_entity.id
_entity.type
_entity.pdbx_description
1 polymer ?
#
loop_
_entity_poly.entity_id
_entity_poly.type
_entity_poly.pdbx_seq_one_letter_code
_entity_poly.pdbx_strand_id
1 'polypeptide(L)'
;MGYWEDNYGDNVDFVNPDDANWQRDPQPPEGAPPIKRVERPESEWDTAKWGKSKYKVGSVVNKTGAKSQFLLTDKDLLPLYYKKAYNSMGYKTTKNYDKLKVERTAWEKYGGPTGLKAAKADKKNGVKPLVNPPLISGSRL
;
A
#
# COMPACT_ATOMS: atom_id res chain seq x y z
N MET A 1 -47.82 -28.10 -12.28
CA MET A 1 -46.70 -27.63 -13.13
C MET A 1 -46.48 -26.18 -12.74
N GLY A 2 -45.47 -25.76 -11.98
CA GLY A 2 -44.14 -26.30 -11.75
C GLY A 2 -43.23 -25.06 -11.77
N TYR A 3 -42.70 -24.72 -10.59
CA TYR A 3 -41.71 -23.70 -10.22
C TYR A 3 -40.64 -23.45 -11.32
N TRP A 4 -40.04 -22.27 -11.49
CA TRP A 4 -39.23 -21.53 -10.51
C TRP A 4 -39.17 -20.01 -10.77
N GLU A 5 -39.14 -19.26 -9.66
CA GLU A 5 -38.59 -17.91 -9.54
C GLU A 5 -37.07 -17.98 -9.73
N ASP A 6 -36.51 -17.20 -10.68
CA ASP A 6 -35.07 -16.92 -10.72
C ASP A 6 -34.83 -15.47 -10.29
N ASN A 7 -34.38 -15.37 -9.04
CA ASN A 7 -33.69 -14.24 -8.44
C ASN A 7 -32.58 -13.70 -9.36
N TYR A 8 -32.75 -12.50 -9.91
CA TYR A 8 -31.61 -11.64 -10.23
C TYR A 8 -31.26 -10.81 -8.99
N GLY A 9 -30.81 -11.52 -7.96
CA GLY A 9 -29.99 -10.97 -6.90
C GLY A 9 -28.56 -10.92 -7.39
N ASP A 10 -28.25 -9.92 -8.22
CA ASP A 10 -26.86 -9.57 -8.52
C ASP A 10 -26.68 -8.10 -8.17
N ASN A 11 -26.09 -7.87 -7.00
CA ASN A 11 -25.44 -6.61 -6.67
C ASN A 11 -24.33 -6.39 -7.71
N VAL A 12 -24.71 -5.87 -8.88
CA VAL A 12 -23.79 -5.12 -9.70
C VAL A 12 -23.46 -3.88 -8.90
N ASP A 13 -22.44 -4.02 -8.04
CA ASP A 13 -21.65 -2.90 -7.56
C ASP A 13 -21.48 -1.98 -8.76
N PHE A 14 -22.05 -0.78 -8.68
CA PHE A 14 -21.86 0.27 -9.68
C PHE A 14 -20.36 0.55 -9.73
N VAL A 15 -19.64 -0.20 -10.57
CA VAL A 15 -18.24 0.04 -10.85
C VAL A 15 -18.21 1.41 -11.49
N ASN A 16 -17.73 2.39 -10.73
CA ASN A 16 -17.47 3.72 -11.24
C ASN A 16 -16.66 3.53 -12.53
N PRO A 17 -17.01 4.13 -13.67
CA PRO A 17 -16.28 3.88 -14.93
C PRO A 17 -14.78 4.21 -14.85
N ASP A 18 -14.37 5.05 -13.88
CA ASP A 18 -12.96 5.29 -13.54
C ASP A 18 -12.26 4.12 -12.81
N ASP A 19 -13.03 3.20 -12.20
CA ASP A 19 -12.53 2.02 -11.50
C ASP A 19 -12.26 0.83 -12.44
N ALA A 20 -12.76 0.87 -13.69
CA ALA A 20 -12.72 -0.25 -14.64
C ALA A 20 -11.31 -0.61 -15.19
N ASN A 21 -10.26 0.12 -14.82
CA ASN A 21 -8.90 -0.09 -15.34
C ASN A 21 -7.84 -0.31 -14.25
N TRP A 22 -8.28 -0.52 -13.01
CA TRP A 22 -7.38 -0.92 -11.92
C TRP A 22 -7.16 -2.42 -11.95
N GLN A 23 -5.91 -2.80 -12.11
CA GLN A 23 -5.42 -4.17 -12.16
C GLN A 23 -4.72 -4.49 -10.84
N ARG A 24 -4.79 -5.74 -10.40
CA ARG A 24 -3.97 -6.27 -9.32
C ARG A 24 -2.90 -7.16 -9.95
N ASP A 25 -1.69 -7.14 -9.40
CA ASP A 25 -0.72 -8.17 -9.76
C ASP A 25 -1.26 -9.53 -9.28
N PRO A 26 -0.96 -10.64 -9.99
CA PRO A 26 -1.36 -11.96 -9.54
C PRO A 26 -0.88 -12.13 -8.10
N GLN A 27 -1.85 -12.27 -7.19
CA GLN A 27 -1.56 -12.34 -5.78
C GLN A 27 -0.81 -13.64 -5.52
N PRO A 28 0.32 -13.63 -4.78
CA PRO A 28 0.94 -14.87 -4.35
C PRO A 28 -0.10 -15.70 -3.57
N PRO A 29 0.01 -17.06 -3.57
CA PRO A 29 -0.95 -17.94 -2.93
C PRO A 29 -1.26 -17.46 -1.50
N GLU A 30 -2.56 -17.53 -1.18
CA GLU A 30 -3.23 -16.99 -0.01
C GLU A 30 -2.33 -16.97 1.25
N GLY A 31 -2.03 -15.77 1.75
CA GLY A 31 -1.05 -15.57 2.83
C GLY A 31 0.02 -14.50 2.57
N ALA A 32 -0.28 -13.47 1.78
CA ALA A 32 0.63 -12.35 1.57
C ALA A 32 1.18 -11.86 2.93
N PRO A 33 2.51 -11.80 3.11
CA PRO A 33 3.06 -11.46 4.41
C PRO A 33 2.55 -10.08 4.81
N PRO A 34 2.13 -9.88 6.07
CA PRO A 34 1.76 -8.57 6.56
C PRO A 34 2.90 -7.60 6.24
N ILE A 35 2.55 -6.36 5.89
CA ILE A 35 3.54 -5.31 5.62
C ILE A 35 4.53 -5.32 6.79
N LYS A 36 5.80 -5.61 6.49
CA LYS A 36 6.82 -5.74 7.52
C LYS A 36 7.01 -4.38 8.17
N ARG A 37 6.46 -4.23 9.38
CA ARG A 37 6.62 -3.04 10.20
C ARG A 37 8.09 -2.78 10.47
N VAL A 38 8.48 -1.52 10.36
CA VAL A 38 9.81 -1.03 10.69
C VAL A 38 9.67 -0.23 11.98
N GLU A 39 10.12 -0.82 13.08
CA GLU A 39 10.13 -0.17 14.38
C GLU A 39 11.05 1.05 14.39
N ARG A 40 10.52 2.18 14.81
CA ARG A 40 11.26 3.43 15.03
C ARG A 40 10.75 4.08 16.31
N PRO A 41 11.60 4.82 17.05
CA PRO A 41 11.18 5.47 18.29
C PRO A 41 10.06 6.50 18.07
N GLU A 42 9.96 7.07 16.87
CA GLU A 42 8.91 8.02 16.49
C GLU A 42 7.69 7.36 15.82
N SER A 43 7.63 6.04 15.76
CA SER A 43 6.52 5.32 15.14
C SER A 43 5.25 5.43 15.99
N GLU A 44 4.18 5.94 15.38
CA GLU A 44 2.84 5.95 15.95
C GLU A 44 1.99 4.89 15.25
N TRP A 45 1.66 3.82 15.95
CA TRP A 45 0.88 2.70 15.39
C TRP A 45 -0.63 2.90 15.51
N ASP A 46 -1.07 3.89 16.26
CA ASP A 46 -2.48 4.23 16.42
C ASP A 46 -3.03 4.91 15.17
N THR A 47 -3.76 4.13 14.38
CA THR A 47 -4.33 4.57 13.10
C THR A 47 -5.31 5.74 13.21
N ALA A 48 -5.91 5.96 14.39
CA ALA A 48 -6.85 7.05 14.63
C ALA A 48 -6.15 8.40 14.79
N LYS A 49 -4.87 8.39 15.19
CA LYS A 49 -4.04 9.58 15.34
C LYS A 49 -3.36 10.01 14.05
N TRP A 50 -3.36 9.15 13.04
CA TRP A 50 -2.80 9.49 11.74
C TRP A 50 -3.59 10.62 11.11
N GLY A 51 -2.87 11.70 10.79
CA GLY A 51 -3.46 12.85 10.12
C GLY A 51 -4.11 12.51 8.78
N LYS A 52 -4.92 13.44 8.28
CA LYS A 52 -5.48 13.34 6.94
C LYS A 52 -4.35 13.33 5.90
N SER A 53 -4.54 12.57 4.83
CA SER A 53 -3.61 12.62 3.70
C SER A 53 -3.54 14.03 3.13
N LYS A 54 -2.35 14.42 2.69
CA LYS A 54 -2.13 15.68 1.97
C LYS A 54 -2.47 15.60 0.47
N TYR A 55 -2.74 14.40 -0.04
CA TYR A 55 -3.01 14.20 -1.45
C TYR A 55 -4.51 14.22 -1.74
N LYS A 56 -4.86 14.66 -2.94
CA LYS A 56 -6.26 14.66 -3.40
C LYS A 56 -6.63 13.26 -3.90
N VAL A 57 -7.91 12.91 -3.76
CA VAL A 57 -8.49 11.72 -4.38
C VAL A 57 -8.21 11.75 -5.90
N GLY A 58 -7.87 10.60 -6.48
CA GLY A 58 -7.48 10.48 -7.90
C GLY A 58 -6.01 10.82 -8.19
N SER A 59 -5.24 11.29 -7.20
CA SER A 59 -3.80 11.48 -7.39
C SER A 59 -3.09 10.14 -7.58
N VAL A 60 -2.27 10.03 -8.62
CA VAL A 60 -1.53 8.79 -8.92
C VAL A 60 -0.03 8.98 -8.77
N VAL A 61 0.66 7.88 -8.50
CA VAL A 61 2.13 7.83 -8.43
C VAL A 61 2.64 6.60 -9.18
N ASN A 62 3.68 6.77 -9.99
CA ASN A 62 4.30 5.63 -10.66
C ASN A 62 5.08 4.76 -9.68
N LYS A 63 5.40 3.52 -10.09
CA LYS A 63 6.16 2.56 -9.28
C LYS A 63 7.46 3.15 -8.69
N THR A 64 8.25 3.83 -9.52
CA THR A 64 9.52 4.45 -9.10
C THR A 64 9.30 5.55 -8.07
N GLY A 65 8.26 6.37 -8.25
CA GLY A 65 7.83 7.41 -7.32
C GLY A 65 7.37 6.82 -5.99
N ALA A 66 6.59 5.74 -6.00
CA ALA A 66 6.15 5.06 -4.78
C ALA A 66 7.35 4.57 -3.95
N LYS A 67 8.33 3.91 -4.59
CA LYS A 67 9.55 3.43 -3.93
C LYS A 67 10.43 4.56 -3.38
N SER A 68 10.63 5.61 -4.16
CA SER A 68 11.52 6.72 -3.79
C SER A 68 10.89 7.66 -2.75
N GLN A 69 9.61 8.03 -2.94
CA GLN A 69 8.91 9.02 -2.11
C GLN A 69 8.31 8.42 -0.83
N PHE A 70 7.98 7.13 -0.80
CA PHE A 70 7.34 6.49 0.34
C PHE A 70 8.17 5.36 0.95
N LEU A 71 9.37 5.10 0.42
CA LEU A 71 10.30 4.07 0.91
C LEU A 71 9.71 2.65 0.90
N LEU A 72 8.71 2.44 0.05
CA LEU A 72 8.11 1.13 -0.16
C LEU A 72 9.00 0.27 -1.04
N THR A 73 8.95 -1.03 -0.80
CA THR A 73 9.59 -2.05 -1.64
C THR A 73 8.59 -2.59 -2.65
N ASP A 74 9.08 -3.32 -3.66
CA ASP A 74 8.22 -3.98 -4.63
C ASP A 74 7.18 -4.90 -3.95
N LYS A 75 7.58 -5.57 -2.85
CA LYS A 75 6.69 -6.45 -2.07
C LYS A 75 5.53 -5.70 -1.40
N ASP A 76 5.80 -4.48 -0.92
CA ASP A 76 4.78 -3.65 -0.29
C ASP A 76 3.78 -3.08 -1.32
N LEU A 77 4.17 -3.02 -2.61
CA LEU A 77 3.33 -2.54 -3.70
C LEU A 77 2.50 -3.65 -4.36
N LEU A 78 2.83 -4.92 -4.15
CA LEU A 78 2.06 -6.08 -4.67
C LEU A 78 0.58 -6.08 -4.27
N PRO A 79 0.20 -5.82 -3.00
CA PRO A 79 -1.21 -5.82 -2.62
C PRO A 79 -1.99 -4.62 -3.17
N LEU A 80 -1.30 -3.61 -3.72
CA LEU A 80 -1.93 -2.40 -4.22
C LEU A 80 -2.40 -2.55 -5.66
N TYR A 81 -3.59 -2.04 -5.90
CA TYR A 81 -4.12 -1.88 -7.25
C TYR A 81 -3.31 -0.83 -8.02
N TYR A 82 -3.14 -1.07 -9.32
CA TYR A 82 -2.48 -0.13 -10.23
C TYR A 82 -3.22 -0.06 -11.56
N LYS A 83 -3.08 1.06 -12.26
CA LYS A 83 -3.44 1.19 -13.66
C LYS A 83 -2.20 1.29 -14.53
N LYS A 84 -2.27 0.72 -15.74
CA LYS A 84 -1.18 0.87 -16.71
C LYS A 84 -1.25 2.25 -17.35
N ALA A 85 -0.12 2.95 -17.43
CA ALA A 85 0.03 4.25 -18.03
C ALA A 85 1.13 4.25 -19.09
N TYR A 86 1.00 5.16 -20.05
CA TYR A 86 2.01 5.40 -21.08
C TYR A 86 3.26 6.03 -20.45
N ASN A 87 4.43 5.54 -20.83
CA ASN A 87 5.69 6.21 -20.55
C ASN A 87 5.95 7.34 -21.57
N SER A 88 7.03 8.10 -21.37
CA SER A 88 7.44 9.19 -22.29
C SER A 88 7.77 8.71 -23.71
N MET A 89 7.98 7.40 -23.90
CA MET A 89 8.25 6.76 -25.18
C MET A 89 7.00 6.15 -25.83
N GLY A 90 5.80 6.38 -25.27
CA GLY A 90 4.54 5.89 -25.84
C GLY A 90 4.20 4.42 -25.54
N TYR A 91 4.96 3.74 -24.68
CA TYR A 91 4.67 2.36 -24.28
C TYR A 91 3.81 2.29 -23.01
N LYS A 92 2.76 1.46 -23.01
CA LYS A 92 1.85 1.24 -21.87
C LYS A 92 2.41 0.25 -20.84
N THR A 93 3.63 0.52 -20.35
CA THR A 93 4.37 -0.37 -19.43
C THR A 93 4.45 0.16 -17.99
N THR A 94 4.07 1.41 -17.75
CA THR A 94 4.22 2.04 -16.44
C THR A 94 3.06 1.64 -15.54
N LYS A 95 3.33 1.22 -14.30
CA LYS A 95 2.31 1.01 -13.27
C LYS A 95 2.12 2.27 -12.44
N ASN A 96 0.91 2.81 -12.44
CA ASN A 96 0.48 3.93 -11.62
C ASN A 96 -0.43 3.45 -10.49
N TYR A 97 -0.07 3.76 -9.27
CA TYR A 97 -0.78 3.40 -8.04
C TYR A 97 -1.54 4.61 -7.51
N ASP A 98 -2.64 4.38 -6.78
CA ASP A 98 -3.31 5.43 -6.03
C ASP A 98 -2.38 5.94 -4.91
N LYS A 99 -2.08 7.23 -4.95
CA LYS A 99 -1.15 7.86 -4.02
C LYS A 99 -1.65 7.84 -2.58
N LEU A 100 -2.96 7.86 -2.35
CA LEU A 100 -3.57 7.74 -1.02
C LEU A 100 -3.33 6.36 -0.44
N LYS A 101 -3.55 5.31 -1.24
CA LYS A 101 -3.33 3.92 -0.82
C LYS A 101 -1.85 3.66 -0.55
N VAL A 102 -0.97 4.13 -1.46
CA VAL A 102 0.48 4.08 -1.28
C VAL A 102 0.93 4.78 0.01
N GLU A 103 0.39 5.97 0.30
CA GLU A 103 0.72 6.68 1.54
C GLU A 103 0.27 5.90 2.77
N ARG A 104 -0.95 5.36 2.76
CA ARG A 104 -1.47 4.56 3.87
C ARG A 104 -0.61 3.32 4.12
N THR A 105 -0.23 2.59 3.08
CA THR A 105 0.70 1.45 3.16
C THR A 105 2.05 1.85 3.76
N ALA A 106 2.54 3.05 3.44
CA ALA A 106 3.77 3.57 4.02
C ALA A 106 3.62 3.90 5.51
N TRP A 107 2.49 4.45 5.93
CA TRP A 107 2.17 4.66 7.34
C TRP A 107 2.04 3.34 8.10
N GLU A 108 1.41 2.33 7.51
CA GLU A 108 1.34 0.97 8.08
C GLU A 108 2.71 0.32 8.20
N LYS A 109 3.66 0.66 7.32
CA LYS A 109 5.03 0.16 7.38
C LYS A 109 5.86 0.86 8.44
N TYR A 110 5.76 2.18 8.55
CA TYR A 110 6.68 2.99 9.35
C TYR A 110 6.07 3.50 10.66
N GLY A 111 4.80 3.21 10.95
CA GLY A 111 4.11 3.72 12.13
C GLY A 111 3.72 5.18 11.93
N GLY A 112 2.81 5.42 10.98
CA GLY A 112 2.22 6.72 10.78
C GLY A 112 3.08 7.72 9.99
N PRO A 113 2.60 8.97 9.87
CA PRO A 113 3.28 10.03 9.14
C PRO A 113 4.62 10.42 9.78
N THR A 114 4.70 10.40 11.12
CA THR A 114 5.92 10.73 11.87
C THR A 114 7.01 9.69 11.63
N GLY A 115 6.71 8.40 11.76
CA GLY A 115 7.67 7.34 11.49
C GLY A 115 8.14 7.30 10.03
N LEU A 116 7.26 7.61 9.07
CA LEU A 116 7.66 7.78 7.66
C LEU A 116 8.60 8.99 7.46
N LYS A 117 8.37 10.10 8.18
CA LYS A 117 9.24 11.29 8.14
C LYS A 117 10.63 10.95 8.70
N ALA A 118 10.69 10.26 9.84
CA ALA A 118 11.94 9.77 10.41
C ALA A 118 12.69 8.84 9.43
N ALA A 119 11.97 7.91 8.79
CA ALA A 119 12.56 7.01 7.79
C ALA A 119 13.17 7.75 6.58
N LYS A 120 12.55 8.85 6.16
CA LYS A 120 13.09 9.73 5.10
C LYS A 120 14.34 10.48 5.55
N ALA A 121 14.35 10.97 6.78
CA ALA A 121 15.50 11.64 7.36
C ALA A 121 16.70 10.68 7.45
N ASP A 122 16.49 9.47 7.94
CA ASP A 122 17.52 8.43 8.01
C ASP A 122 18.11 8.10 6.64
N LYS A 123 17.26 7.89 5.63
CA LYS A 123 17.71 7.61 4.27
C LYS A 123 18.55 8.76 3.71
N LYS A 124 18.19 10.01 4.01
CA LYS A 124 18.96 11.19 3.60
C LYS A 124 20.32 11.24 4.29
N ASN A 125 20.37 10.84 5.56
CA ASN A 125 21.58 10.85 6.38
C ASN A 125 22.44 9.58 6.25
N GLY A 126 22.03 8.61 5.43
CA GLY A 126 22.74 7.32 5.28
C GLY A 126 22.62 6.39 6.50
N VAL A 127 21.73 6.69 7.44
CA VAL A 127 21.52 5.90 8.66
C VAL A 127 20.73 4.64 8.30
N LYS A 128 21.29 3.47 8.61
CA LYS A 128 20.58 2.19 8.41
C LYS A 128 19.45 2.08 9.45
N PRO A 129 18.24 1.61 9.05
CA PRO A 129 17.15 1.43 10.00
C PRO A 129 17.57 0.46 11.11
N LEU A 130 17.19 0.78 12.35
CA LEU A 130 17.33 -0.11 13.50
C LEU A 130 16.40 -1.31 13.29
N VAL A 131 16.91 -2.36 12.62
CA VAL A 131 16.23 -3.65 12.57
C VAL A 131 16.45 -4.30 13.93
N ASN A 132 15.54 -4.07 14.87
CA ASN A 132 15.57 -4.86 16.10
C ASN A 132 15.30 -6.34 15.74
N PRO A 133 16.13 -7.28 16.25
CA PRO A 133 15.86 -8.70 16.10
C PRO A 133 14.49 -9.05 16.73
N PRO A 134 13.85 -10.14 16.30
CA PRO A 134 12.55 -10.53 16.86
C PRO A 134 12.65 -10.64 18.38
N LEU A 135 11.72 -9.98 19.08
CA LEU A 135 11.45 -10.24 20.49
C LEU A 135 11.03 -11.71 20.60
N ILE A 136 11.99 -12.59 20.90
CA ILE A 136 11.71 -13.94 21.38
C ILE A 136 11.13 -13.75 22.78
N SER A 137 9.82 -13.48 22.84
CA SER A 137 9.03 -13.65 24.04
C SER A 137 8.91 -15.15 24.26
N GLY A 138 9.69 -15.64 25.21
CA GLY A 138 9.79 -17.06 25.54
C GLY A 138 10.37 -17.25 26.92
N SER A 139 9.82 -16.54 27.91
CA SER A 139 9.95 -16.95 29.30
C SER A 139 9.21 -18.28 29.48
N ARG A 140 9.93 -19.35 29.83
CA ARG A 140 9.37 -20.37 30.72
C ARG A 140 10.48 -21.00 31.54
N LEU A 141 10.22 -20.92 32.84
CA LEU A 141 10.84 -21.51 34.02
C LEU A 141 11.55 -22.85 33.80
#